data_AF-A0A2G9Y3R2-F1
#
_entry.id   AF-A0A2G9Y3R2-F1
#
_cell.length_a   1.000
_cell.length_b   1.000
_cell.length_c   1.000
_cell.angle_alpha   90.00
_cell.angle_beta   90.00
_cell.angle_gamma   90.00
#
_symmetry.space_group_name_H-M   'P 1'
#
loop_
_entity.id
_entity.type
_entity.pdbx_description
1 polymer ?
#
loop_
_entity_poly.entity_id
_entity_poly.type
_entity_poly.pdbx_seq_one_letter_code
_entity_poly.pdbx_strand_id
1 'polypeptide(L)'
;MFEALIKKILNPKKRKIARNRLRRTGVLTPVFDLVLINLALLGAFLLRFNFRIPEEYLLQYLYAAIFITILRMLALRTFGVYKSMLRYMSTADFINLIKAITTGTIVVTAFMFFLYTYKKPTYPRSIIILEWSLDVILLGGFRFSLRVMNEILKEEVAFSKRT
;
A
#
# COMPACT_ATOMS: atom_id res chain seq x y z
N MET A 1 43.01 10.53 -24.22
CA MET A 1 42.54 11.09 -22.93
C MET A 1 41.00 11.14 -22.84
N PHE A 2 40.29 11.57 -23.90
CA PHE A 2 38.82 11.65 -23.96
C PHE A 2 38.07 10.30 -23.83
N GLU A 3 38.61 9.22 -24.40
CA GLU A 3 37.96 7.88 -24.33
C GLU A 3 37.87 7.31 -22.90
N ALA A 4 38.85 7.61 -22.04
CA ALA A 4 38.85 7.17 -20.64
C ALA A 4 37.73 7.84 -19.83
N LEU A 5 37.30 9.05 -20.23
CA LEU A 5 36.23 9.80 -19.60
C LEU A 5 34.84 9.28 -20.02
N ILE A 6 34.68 8.94 -21.30
CA ILE A 6 33.44 8.35 -21.84
C ILE A 6 33.15 6.98 -21.20
N LYS A 7 34.19 6.15 -21.03
CA LYS A 7 34.08 4.83 -20.36
C LYS A 7 33.74 4.95 -18.87
N LYS A 8 34.09 6.06 -18.23
CA LYS A 8 33.76 6.40 -16.83
C LYS A 8 32.31 6.88 -16.66
N ILE A 9 31.73 7.51 -17.69
CA ILE A 9 30.32 7.97 -17.72
C ILE A 9 29.37 6.83 -18.14
N LEU A 10 29.77 5.99 -19.09
CA LEU A 10 29.10 4.74 -19.46
C LEU A 10 29.30 3.61 -18.42
N ASN A 11 29.56 3.96 -17.16
CA ASN A 11 29.82 2.96 -16.13
C ASN A 11 28.55 2.13 -15.85
N PRO A 12 28.52 0.84 -16.23
CA PRO A 12 27.35 -0.02 -16.06
C PRO A 12 26.98 -0.23 -14.58
N LYS A 13 27.86 0.13 -13.64
CA LYS A 13 27.60 0.10 -12.20
C LYS A 13 26.48 1.04 -11.76
N LYS A 14 26.33 2.26 -12.34
CA LYS A 14 25.21 3.17 -11.98
C LYS A 14 23.85 2.62 -12.43
N ARG A 15 23.79 1.95 -13.60
CA ARG A 15 22.61 1.20 -14.07
C ARG A 15 22.27 0.01 -13.17
N LYS A 16 23.29 -0.70 -12.66
CA LYS A 16 23.13 -1.81 -11.70
C LYS A 16 22.67 -1.34 -10.32
N ILE A 17 23.11 -0.16 -9.86
CA ILE A 17 22.69 0.46 -8.58
C ILE A 17 21.24 0.94 -8.63
N ALA A 18 20.82 1.61 -9.71
CA ALA A 18 19.40 1.97 -9.91
C ALA A 18 18.52 0.71 -9.98
N ARG A 19 18.98 -0.33 -10.69
CA ARG A 19 18.29 -1.63 -10.80
C ARG A 19 18.23 -2.40 -9.47
N ASN A 20 19.26 -2.30 -8.61
CA ASN A 20 19.26 -2.89 -7.26
C ASN A 20 18.46 -2.08 -6.24
N ARG A 21 18.36 -0.75 -6.42
CA ARG A 21 17.49 0.11 -5.59
C ARG A 21 16.01 -0.25 -5.81
N LEU A 22 15.63 -0.45 -7.08
CA LEU A 22 14.31 -0.95 -7.51
C LEU A 22 13.99 -2.37 -7.01
N ARG A 23 15.00 -3.26 -6.94
CA ARG A 23 14.83 -4.63 -6.44
C ARG A 23 14.70 -4.70 -4.90
N ARG A 24 15.20 -3.70 -4.17
CA ARG A 24 14.96 -3.54 -2.72
C ARG A 24 13.62 -2.86 -2.40
N THR A 25 13.17 -1.87 -3.19
CA THR A 25 11.85 -1.23 -2.99
C THR A 25 10.67 -2.14 -3.31
N GLY A 26 10.82 -3.13 -4.20
CA GLY A 26 9.77 -4.12 -4.49
C GLY A 26 9.44 -5.09 -3.34
N VAL A 27 10.36 -5.26 -2.38
CA VAL A 27 10.16 -6.11 -1.18
C VAL A 27 9.88 -5.28 0.07
N LEU A 28 10.36 -4.02 0.11
CA LEU A 28 10.02 -3.09 1.20
C LEU A 28 8.57 -2.63 1.14
N THR A 29 8.02 -2.38 -0.05
CA THR A 29 6.63 -1.92 -0.23
C THR A 29 5.57 -2.85 0.37
N PRO A 30 5.59 -4.18 0.20
CA PRO A 30 4.60 -5.05 0.85
C PRO A 30 4.71 -5.09 2.38
N VAL A 31 5.91 -4.94 2.94
CA VAL A 31 6.09 -4.86 4.41
C VAL A 31 5.50 -3.56 4.94
N PHE A 32 5.75 -2.43 4.26
CA PHE A 32 5.11 -1.16 4.60
C PHE A 32 3.60 -1.24 4.46
N ASP A 33 3.10 -1.78 3.34
CA ASP A 33 1.66 -1.95 3.11
C ASP A 33 1.03 -2.79 4.24
N LEU A 34 1.68 -3.86 4.72
CA LEU A 34 1.22 -4.67 5.85
C LEU A 34 1.08 -3.84 7.14
N VAL A 35 2.06 -3.01 7.45
CA VAL A 35 2.02 -2.12 8.63
C VAL A 35 0.91 -1.08 8.47
N LEU A 36 0.79 -0.47 7.28
CA LEU A 36 -0.22 0.54 6.96
C LEU A 36 -1.64 -0.01 7.08
N ILE A 37 -1.89 -1.23 6.59
CA ILE A 37 -3.21 -1.90 6.71
C ILE A 37 -3.57 -2.16 8.17
N ASN A 38 -2.61 -2.64 8.97
CA ASN A 38 -2.87 -2.88 10.40
C ASN A 38 -3.08 -1.58 11.17
N LEU A 39 -2.36 -0.50 10.82
CA LEU A 39 -2.58 0.84 11.36
C LEU A 39 -3.94 1.41 10.96
N ALA A 40 -4.38 1.20 9.72
CA ALA A 40 -5.71 1.62 9.26
C ALA A 40 -6.81 0.93 10.07
N LEU A 41 -6.71 -0.39 10.24
CA LEU A 41 -7.68 -1.15 11.02
C LEU A 41 -7.67 -0.75 12.50
N LEU A 42 -6.49 -0.62 13.10
CA LEU A 42 -6.36 -0.18 14.49
C LEU A 42 -6.93 1.23 14.67
N GLY A 43 -6.63 2.14 13.75
CA GLY A 43 -7.21 3.49 13.70
C GLY A 43 -8.73 3.48 13.58
N ALA A 44 -9.29 2.59 12.76
CA ALA A 44 -10.75 2.45 12.62
C ALA A 44 -11.41 1.99 13.92
N PHE A 45 -10.81 1.03 14.63
CA PHE A 45 -11.29 0.58 15.94
C PHE A 45 -11.15 1.67 17.01
N LEU A 46 -9.99 2.36 17.07
CA LEU A 46 -9.80 3.46 18.02
C LEU A 46 -10.81 4.59 17.77
N LEU A 47 -10.99 5.03 16.53
CA LEU A 47 -11.97 6.06 16.19
C LEU A 47 -13.40 5.62 16.50
N ARG A 48 -13.73 4.35 16.27
CA ARG A 48 -15.07 3.83 16.54
C ARG A 48 -15.42 3.76 18.03
N PHE A 49 -14.43 3.45 18.86
CA PHE A 49 -14.61 3.23 20.29
C PHE A 49 -14.05 4.39 21.14
N ASN A 50 -13.86 5.58 20.57
CA ASN A 50 -13.32 6.76 21.27
C ASN A 50 -12.02 6.44 22.05
N PHE A 51 -11.09 5.75 21.40
CA PHE A 51 -9.80 5.30 21.95
C PHE A 51 -9.89 4.31 23.13
N ARG A 52 -11.07 3.72 23.41
CA ARG A 52 -11.28 2.72 24.45
C ARG A 52 -12.00 1.49 23.88
N ILE A 53 -11.23 0.53 23.38
CA ILE A 53 -11.76 -0.71 22.80
C ILE A 53 -12.27 -1.62 23.94
N PRO A 54 -13.56 -1.98 24.00
CA PRO A 54 -14.07 -2.92 24.99
C PRO A 54 -13.50 -4.34 24.77
N GLU A 55 -13.29 -5.10 25.83
CA GLU A 55 -12.64 -6.43 25.75
C GLU A 55 -13.42 -7.43 24.89
N GLU A 56 -14.75 -7.30 24.86
CA GLU A 56 -15.64 -8.10 24.00
C GLU A 56 -15.36 -7.95 22.50
N TYR A 57 -14.70 -6.85 22.09
CA TYR A 57 -14.33 -6.58 20.70
C TYR A 57 -12.87 -6.90 20.39
N LEU A 58 -12.01 -7.22 21.37
CA LEU A 58 -10.59 -7.51 21.15
C LEU A 58 -10.38 -8.77 20.30
N LEU A 59 -11.13 -9.84 20.58
CA LEU A 59 -11.07 -11.05 19.77
C LEU A 59 -11.53 -10.78 18.34
N GLN A 60 -12.60 -10.00 18.18
CA GLN A 60 -13.12 -9.61 16.86
C GLN A 60 -12.10 -8.78 16.08
N TYR A 61 -11.41 -7.85 16.77
CA TYR A 61 -10.30 -7.10 16.22
C TYR A 61 -9.17 -8.03 15.76
N LEU A 62 -8.74 -8.98 16.57
CA LEU A 62 -7.64 -9.89 16.21
C LEU A 62 -7.97 -10.75 14.98
N TYR A 63 -9.18 -11.33 14.95
CA TYR A 63 -9.65 -12.08 13.78
C TYR A 63 -9.78 -11.19 12.55
N ALA A 64 -10.33 -9.98 12.71
CA ALA A 64 -10.42 -8.99 11.64
C ALA A 64 -9.04 -8.61 11.12
N ALA A 65 -8.07 -8.36 12.00
CA ALA A 65 -6.72 -7.95 11.65
C ALA A 65 -6.02 -8.99 10.79
N ILE A 66 -6.02 -10.25 11.23
CA ILE A 66 -5.40 -11.34 10.47
C ILE A 66 -6.09 -11.50 9.12
N PHE A 67 -7.44 -11.54 9.11
CA PHE A 67 -8.20 -11.81 7.90
C PHE A 67 -8.12 -10.67 6.88
N ILE A 68 -8.33 -9.42 7.32
CA ILE A 68 -8.23 -8.22 6.49
C ILE A 68 -6.82 -8.09 5.94
N THR A 69 -5.78 -8.30 6.76
CA THR A 69 -4.39 -8.24 6.30
C THR A 69 -4.12 -9.24 5.18
N ILE A 70 -4.55 -10.49 5.33
CA ILE A 70 -4.38 -11.53 4.30
C ILE A 70 -5.13 -11.17 3.03
N LEU A 71 -6.42 -10.82 3.14
CA LEU A 71 -7.24 -10.47 1.99
C LEU A 71 -6.71 -9.25 1.24
N ARG A 72 -6.29 -8.22 1.97
CA ARG A 72 -5.79 -6.98 1.39
C ARG A 72 -4.44 -7.21 0.72
N MET A 73 -3.54 -7.99 1.32
CA MET A 73 -2.30 -8.41 0.65
C MET A 73 -2.58 -9.19 -0.64
N LEU A 74 -3.55 -10.12 -0.61
CA LEU A 74 -3.96 -10.86 -1.80
C LEU A 74 -4.54 -9.93 -2.87
N ALA A 75 -5.43 -9.01 -2.50
CA ALA A 75 -6.05 -8.05 -3.41
C ALA A 75 -5.00 -7.11 -4.06
N LEU A 76 -4.07 -6.56 -3.27
CA LEU A 76 -2.99 -5.73 -3.80
C LEU A 76 -2.09 -6.51 -4.78
N ARG A 77 -1.90 -7.81 -4.52
CA ARG A 77 -1.13 -8.69 -5.41
C ARG A 77 -1.89 -9.05 -6.69
N THR A 78 -3.17 -9.38 -6.61
CA THR A 78 -4.00 -9.78 -7.76
C THR A 78 -4.26 -8.64 -8.72
N PHE A 79 -4.52 -7.43 -8.21
CA PHE A 79 -4.68 -6.23 -9.02
C PHE A 79 -3.37 -5.70 -9.61
N GLY A 80 -2.25 -6.40 -9.39
CA GLY A 80 -0.99 -6.08 -10.05
C GLY A 80 -0.43 -4.72 -9.65
N VAL A 81 -0.83 -4.19 -8.48
CA VAL A 81 -0.37 -2.90 -7.96
C VAL A 81 1.16 -2.85 -7.85
N TYR A 82 1.80 -4.00 -7.63
CA TYR A 82 3.26 -4.14 -7.61
C TYR A 82 3.91 -4.31 -8.99
N LYS A 83 3.14 -4.69 -10.02
CA LYS A 83 3.65 -4.87 -11.40
C LYS A 83 3.67 -3.56 -12.20
N SER A 84 2.77 -2.61 -11.91
CA SER A 84 2.62 -1.37 -12.68
C SER A 84 3.73 -0.32 -12.43
N MET A 85 4.53 -0.50 -11.38
CA MET A 85 5.56 0.47 -10.95
C MET A 85 6.67 0.74 -12.00
N LEU A 86 6.78 -0.06 -13.06
CA LEU A 86 7.88 0.01 -14.03
C LEU A 86 7.53 0.64 -15.38
N ARG A 87 6.27 0.96 -15.68
CA ARG A 87 5.89 1.46 -17.00
C ARG A 87 4.75 2.46 -16.91
N TYR A 88 5.09 3.71 -16.57
CA TYR A 88 4.18 4.86 -16.53
C TYR A 88 3.06 4.72 -15.50
N MET A 89 3.34 5.15 -14.26
CA MET A 89 2.32 5.40 -13.23
C MET A 89 1.39 6.54 -13.68
N SER A 90 0.38 6.19 -14.48
CA SER A 90 -0.73 7.05 -14.87
C SER A 90 -1.78 7.12 -13.75
N THR A 91 -2.75 8.03 -13.84
CA THR A 91 -4.01 8.04 -13.06
C THR A 91 -4.67 6.65 -12.97
N ALA A 92 -4.42 5.80 -13.96
CA ALA A 92 -4.83 4.40 -13.98
C ALA A 92 -4.37 3.58 -12.76
N ASP A 93 -3.19 3.85 -12.19
CA ASP A 93 -2.67 3.08 -11.04
C ASP A 93 -3.41 3.44 -9.74
N PHE A 94 -3.78 4.70 -9.58
CA PHE A 94 -4.60 5.14 -8.46
C PHE A 94 -6.00 4.54 -8.54
N ILE A 95 -6.58 4.50 -9.75
CA ILE A 95 -7.87 3.83 -10.00
C ILE A 95 -7.77 2.33 -9.70
N ASN A 96 -6.67 1.66 -10.10
CA ASN A 96 -6.45 0.25 -9.81
C ASN A 96 -6.27 -0.01 -8.31
N LEU A 97 -5.60 0.89 -7.58
CA LEU A 97 -5.50 0.82 -6.12
C LEU A 97 -6.89 0.92 -5.47
N ILE A 98 -7.69 1.92 -5.84
CA ILE A 98 -9.05 2.08 -5.31
C ILE A 98 -9.89 0.84 -5.63
N LYS A 99 -9.83 0.33 -6.87
CA LYS A 99 -10.53 -0.92 -7.25
C LYS A 99 -10.09 -2.09 -6.37
N ALA A 100 -8.79 -2.26 -6.13
CA ALA A 100 -8.27 -3.31 -5.27
C ALA A 100 -8.77 -3.20 -3.83
N ILE A 101 -8.72 -1.99 -3.25
CA ILE A 101 -9.19 -1.73 -1.89
C ILE A 101 -10.71 -1.96 -1.80
N THR A 102 -11.48 -1.44 -2.76
CA THR A 102 -12.94 -1.60 -2.80
C THR A 102 -13.33 -3.07 -2.96
N THR A 103 -12.74 -3.81 -3.91
CA THR A 103 -13.01 -5.25 -4.06
C THR A 103 -12.63 -6.01 -2.80
N GLY A 104 -11.47 -5.73 -2.20
CA GLY A 104 -11.08 -6.34 -0.92
C GLY A 104 -12.09 -6.05 0.19
N THR A 105 -12.60 -4.81 0.26
CA THR A 105 -13.59 -4.39 1.27
C THR A 105 -14.94 -5.07 1.07
N ILE A 106 -15.37 -5.26 -0.17
CA ILE A 106 -16.60 -6.01 -0.49
C ILE A 106 -16.46 -7.46 0.01
N VAL A 107 -15.31 -8.10 -0.24
CA VAL A 107 -15.07 -9.48 0.22
C VAL A 107 -15.02 -9.54 1.75
N VAL A 108 -14.32 -8.61 2.41
CA VAL A 108 -14.30 -8.50 3.88
C VAL A 108 -15.71 -8.30 4.44
N THR A 109 -16.50 -7.43 3.82
CA THR A 109 -17.89 -7.14 4.24
C THR A 109 -18.77 -8.36 4.12
N ALA A 110 -18.71 -9.07 2.99
CA ALA A 110 -19.47 -10.30 2.78
C ALA A 110 -19.09 -11.38 3.80
N PHE A 111 -17.80 -11.53 4.09
CA PHE A 111 -17.30 -12.49 5.07
C PHE A 111 -17.70 -12.13 6.50
N MET A 112 -17.54 -10.87 6.90
CA MET A 112 -17.96 -10.37 8.22
C MET A 112 -19.47 -10.52 8.41
N PHE A 113 -20.26 -10.25 7.37
CA PHE A 113 -21.69 -10.47 7.38
C PHE A 113 -21.98 -11.96 7.62
N PHE A 114 -21.36 -12.88 6.88
CA PHE A 114 -21.63 -14.32 7.06
C PHE A 114 -21.23 -14.85 8.45
N LEU A 115 -20.05 -14.44 8.97
CA LEU A 115 -19.54 -14.94 10.25
C LEU A 115 -20.21 -14.35 11.48
N TYR A 116 -20.55 -13.05 11.45
CA TYR A 116 -21.00 -12.31 12.63
C TYR A 116 -22.48 -11.96 12.61
N THR A 117 -23.24 -12.35 11.57
CA THR A 117 -24.72 -12.21 11.57
C THR A 117 -25.36 -12.97 12.74
N TYR A 118 -24.77 -14.09 13.16
CA TYR A 118 -25.33 -14.95 14.20
C TYR A 118 -24.59 -14.88 15.55
N LYS A 119 -23.50 -14.10 15.66
CA LYS A 119 -22.72 -13.94 16.90
C LYS A 119 -22.96 -12.56 17.53
N LYS A 120 -23.25 -12.54 18.82
CA LYS A 120 -23.24 -11.31 19.65
C LYS A 120 -21.89 -11.19 20.36
N PRO A 121 -21.29 -9.99 20.44
CA PRO A 121 -21.77 -8.73 19.86
C PRO A 121 -21.54 -8.66 18.34
N THR A 122 -22.48 -8.04 17.63
CA THR A 122 -22.40 -7.87 16.17
C THR A 122 -21.25 -6.94 15.81
N TYR A 123 -20.49 -7.31 14.78
CA TYR A 123 -19.38 -6.50 14.28
C TYR A 123 -19.87 -5.09 13.87
N PRO A 124 -19.31 -3.99 14.41
CA PRO A 124 -19.77 -2.65 14.08
C PRO A 124 -19.50 -2.30 12.61
N ARG A 125 -20.56 -2.18 11.81
CA ARG A 125 -20.48 -1.90 10.35
C ARG A 125 -19.72 -0.62 10.01
N SER A 126 -19.73 0.36 10.91
CA SER A 126 -18.97 1.61 10.81
C SER A 126 -17.46 1.40 10.72
N ILE A 127 -16.91 0.33 11.31
CA ILE A 127 -15.48 0.04 11.26
C ILE A 127 -15.07 -0.26 9.82
N ILE A 128 -15.92 -0.91 9.03
CA ILE A 128 -15.64 -1.23 7.62
C ILE A 128 -15.45 0.05 6.80
N ILE A 129 -16.32 1.04 7.00
CA ILE A 129 -16.23 2.32 6.27
C ILE A 129 -14.99 3.10 6.71
N LEU A 130 -14.74 3.18 8.02
CA LEU A 130 -13.57 3.87 8.57
C LEU A 130 -12.26 3.24 8.10
N GLU A 131 -12.19 1.91 8.15
CA GLU A 131 -11.03 1.15 7.71
C GLU A 131 -10.78 1.33 6.22
N TRP A 132 -11.83 1.25 5.39
CA TRP A 132 -11.73 1.53 3.95
C TRP A 132 -11.20 2.94 3.67
N SER A 133 -11.74 3.96 4.35
CA SER A 133 -11.28 5.34 4.17
C SER A 133 -9.83 5.52 4.61
N LEU A 134 -9.44 4.94 5.76
CA LEU A 134 -8.08 4.99 6.25
C LEU A 134 -7.11 4.28 5.32
N ASP A 135 -7.47 3.11 4.78
CA ASP A 135 -6.63 2.39 3.82
C ASP A 135 -6.44 3.19 2.53
N VAL A 136 -7.48 3.81 2.00
CA VAL A 136 -7.37 4.68 0.81
C VAL A 136 -6.43 5.85 1.08
N ILE A 137 -6.55 6.50 2.23
CA ILE A 137 -5.72 7.65 2.61
C ILE A 137 -4.27 7.22 2.85
N LEU A 138 -4.05 6.18 3.65
CA LEU A 138 -2.73 5.72 4.06
C LEU A 138 -1.96 5.07 2.91
N LEU A 139 -2.54 4.07 2.24
CA LEU A 139 -1.90 3.39 1.11
C LEU A 139 -1.82 4.30 -0.12
N GLY A 140 -2.89 5.04 -0.40
CA GLY A 140 -2.93 6.01 -1.50
C GLY A 140 -1.95 7.14 -1.29
N GLY A 141 -1.93 7.73 -0.09
CA GLY A 141 -1.00 8.80 0.30
C GLY A 141 0.46 8.33 0.23
N PHE A 142 0.79 7.19 0.82
CA PHE A 142 2.15 6.64 0.77
C PHE A 142 2.64 6.44 -0.67
N ARG A 143 1.80 5.88 -1.55
CA ARG A 143 2.13 5.68 -2.97
C ARG A 143 2.25 7.00 -3.74
N PHE A 144 1.41 7.98 -3.42
CA PHE A 144 1.51 9.31 -4.00
C PHE A 144 2.82 10.01 -3.60
N SER A 145 3.21 9.95 -2.33
CA SER A 145 4.50 10.50 -1.86
C SER A 145 5.69 9.83 -2.54
N LEU A 146 5.66 8.50 -2.71
CA LEU A 146 6.69 7.77 -3.45
C LEU A 146 6.76 8.21 -4.92
N ARG A 147 5.63 8.52 -5.55
CA ARG A 147 5.60 9.05 -6.92
C ARG A 147 6.30 10.40 -7.01
N VAL A 148 5.89 11.36 -6.17
CA VAL A 148 6.44 12.73 -6.19
C VAL A 148 7.96 12.70 -5.98
N MET A 149 8.43 11.88 -5.02
CA MET A 149 9.86 11.69 -4.78
C MET A 149 10.60 11.14 -6.02
N ASN A 150 10.01 10.17 -6.73
CA ASN A 150 10.61 9.60 -7.93
C ASN A 150 10.61 10.57 -9.13
N GLU A 151 9.64 11.46 -9.20
CA GLU A 151 9.53 12.48 -10.25
C GLU A 151 10.61 13.55 -10.08
N ILE A 152 10.76 14.10 -8.86
CA ILE A 152 11.81 15.06 -8.51
C ILE A 152 13.21 14.50 -8.78
N LEU A 153 13.47 13.25 -8.36
CA LEU A 153 14.77 12.61 -8.59
C LEU A 153 15.08 12.37 -10.07
N LYS A 154 14.06 12.17 -10.93
CA LYS A 154 14.28 12.06 -12.38
C LYS A 154 14.67 13.39 -12.99
N GLU A 155 14.09 14.49 -12.52
CA GLU A 155 14.40 15.83 -13.00
C GLU A 155 15.84 16.25 -12.67
N GLU A 156 16.32 16.01 -11.44
CA GLU A 156 17.72 16.28 -11.07
C GLU A 156 18.72 15.54 -11.97
N VAL A 157 18.44 14.27 -12.28
CA VAL A 157 19.31 13.45 -13.13
C VAL A 157 19.25 13.90 -14.59
N ALA A 158 18.10 14.40 -15.06
CA ALA A 158 17.95 14.95 -16.41
C ALA A 158 18.66 16.30 -16.58
N PHE A 159 18.61 17.15 -15.55
CA PHE A 159 19.30 18.44 -15.53
C PHE A 159 20.82 18.29 -15.50
N SER A 160 21.33 17.36 -14.68
CA SER A 160 22.76 17.02 -14.61
C SER A 160 23.33 16.43 -15.92
N LYS A 161 22.49 16.06 -16.89
CA LYS A 161 22.93 15.58 -18.21
C LYS A 161 23.02 16.66 -19.28
N ARG A 162 22.49 17.86 -19.02
CA ARG A 162 22.44 18.98 -19.98
C ARG A 162 23.50 20.06 -19.72
N THR A 163 24.18 20.01 -18.58
CA THR A 163 25.35 20.83 -18.22
C THR A 163 26.62 20.00 -18.35
#